data_AF-A0AA43BS54-F1
#
_entry.id   AF-A0AA43BS54-F1
#
_cell.length_a   1.000
_cell.length_b   1.000
_cell.length_c   1.000
_cell.angle_alpha   90.00
_cell.angle_beta   90.00
_cell.angle_gamma   90.00
#
_symmetry.space_group_name_H-M   'P 1'
#
loop_
_entity.id
_entity.type
_entity.pdbx_description
1 polymer ?
#
loop_
_entity_poly.entity_id
_entity_poly.type
_entity_poly.pdbx_seq_one_letter_code
_entity_poly.pdbx_strand_id
1 'polypeptide(L)'
;LEQIVVQNIPCTVSLTDGTIDTAAACEGEVRLNDEVLACNNAQRGWRAVDGNTIELTGSACQDWRGGDADLEAVFPCYVVVQ
;
A
#
# COMPACT_ATOMS: atom_id res chain seq x y z
N LEU A 1 13.74 -16.88 30.16
CA LEU A 1 13.28 -15.62 29.55
C LEU A 1 12.71 -15.98 28.20
N GLU A 2 11.38 -15.98 28.07
CA GLU A 2 10.73 -16.19 26.76
C GLU A 2 10.49 -14.80 26.17
N GLN A 3 11.20 -14.47 25.09
CA GLN A 3 11.01 -13.21 24.38
C GLN A 3 10.02 -13.45 23.24
N ILE A 4 8.83 -12.85 23.33
CA ILE A 4 7.88 -12.83 22.22
C ILE A 4 8.21 -11.61 21.36
N VAL A 5 8.83 -11.83 20.21
CA VAL A 5 9.04 -10.78 19.20
C VAL A 5 7.79 -10.74 18.32
N VAL A 6 6.85 -9.85 18.64
CA VAL A 6 5.75 -9.53 17.72
C VAL A 6 6.31 -8.57 16.67
N GLN A 7 6.53 -9.06 15.44
CA GLN A 7 6.84 -8.16 14.33
C GLN A 7 5.59 -7.32 14.03
N ASN A 8 5.62 -6.04 14.41
CA ASN A 8 4.55 -5.10 14.11
C ASN A 8 4.79 -4.48 12.72
N ILE A 9 4.38 -5.19 11.67
CA ILE A 9 4.43 -4.67 10.31
C ILE A 9 3.32 -3.61 10.15
N PRO A 10 3.63 -2.33 9.86
CA PRO A 10 2.62 -1.31 9.67
C PRO A 10 1.84 -1.55 8.35
N CYS A 11 0.59 -1.07 8.29
CA CYS A 11 -0.20 -1.10 7.04
C CYS A 11 0.23 -0.03 6.04
N THR A 12 1.06 0.93 6.49
CA THR A 12 1.59 2.00 5.66
C THR A 12 2.85 1.56 4.97
N VAL A 13 2.93 1.81 3.68
CA VAL A 13 4.07 1.49 2.83
C VAL A 13 4.56 2.77 2.17
N SER A 14 5.86 3.00 2.27
CA SER A 14 6.53 4.10 1.58
C SER A 14 6.80 3.72 0.13
N LEU A 15 6.41 4.59 -0.78
CA LEU A 15 6.76 4.51 -2.20
C LEU A 15 8.24 4.89 -2.35
N THR A 16 8.96 4.12 -3.16
CA THR A 16 10.41 4.30 -3.36
C THR A 16 10.75 5.30 -4.46
N ASP A 17 9.86 5.46 -5.44
CA ASP A 17 10.15 6.17 -6.70
C ASP A 17 9.23 7.37 -6.91
N GLY A 18 9.68 8.52 -6.39
CA GLY A 18 9.03 9.81 -6.59
C GLY A 18 7.90 10.09 -5.60
N THR A 19 7.14 11.15 -5.92
CA THR A 19 5.97 11.58 -5.16
C THR A 19 4.75 11.47 -6.07
N ILE A 20 3.59 11.06 -5.58
CA ILE A 20 2.33 11.01 -6.33
C ILE A 20 1.44 12.20 -5.98
N ASP A 21 0.65 12.67 -6.95
CA ASP A 21 -0.52 13.49 -6.69
C ASP A 21 -1.60 12.63 -6.04
N THR A 22 -1.86 12.88 -4.75
CA THR A 22 -2.85 12.11 -3.98
C THR A 22 -4.27 12.27 -4.50
N ALA A 23 -4.58 13.37 -5.20
CA ALA A 23 -5.89 13.57 -5.82
C ALA A 23 -6.10 12.68 -7.04
N ALA A 24 -5.02 12.31 -7.74
CA ALA A 24 -5.03 11.42 -8.91
C ALA A 24 -4.55 9.99 -8.58
N ALA A 25 -4.24 9.68 -7.32
CA ALA A 25 -3.63 8.42 -6.93
C ALA A 25 -4.43 7.19 -7.39
N CYS A 26 -5.77 7.24 -7.36
CA CYS A 26 -6.61 6.12 -7.78
C CYS A 26 -6.57 5.79 -9.28
N GLU A 27 -5.86 6.59 -10.08
CA GLU A 27 -5.55 6.24 -11.47
C GLU A 27 -4.35 5.27 -11.58
N GLY A 28 -3.63 5.05 -10.47
CA GLY A 28 -2.64 4.00 -10.32
C GLY A 28 -3.26 2.66 -9.91
N GLU A 29 -2.42 1.64 -9.98
CA GLU A 29 -2.78 0.26 -9.65
C GLU A 29 -1.87 -0.24 -8.52
N VAL A 30 -2.48 -0.84 -7.51
CA VAL A 30 -1.76 -1.50 -6.41
C VAL A 30 -2.17 -2.96 -6.39
N ARG A 31 -1.20 -3.86 -6.37
CA ARG A 31 -1.38 -5.31 -6.31
C ARG A 31 -0.75 -5.87 -5.06
N LEU A 32 -1.46 -6.80 -4.42
CA LEU A 32 -0.95 -7.60 -3.31
C LEU A 32 -1.04 -9.07 -3.71
N ASN A 33 0.09 -9.77 -3.83
CA ASN A 33 0.15 -11.15 -4.30
C ASN A 33 -0.59 -11.35 -5.64
N ASP A 34 -0.27 -10.51 -6.63
CA ASP A 34 -0.91 -10.43 -7.95
C ASP A 34 -2.41 -10.03 -7.96
N GLU A 35 -3.04 -9.84 -6.81
CA GLU A 35 -4.44 -9.39 -6.71
C GLU A 35 -4.52 -7.86 -6.74
N VAL A 36 -5.27 -7.31 -7.70
CA VAL A 36 -5.54 -5.87 -7.78
C VAL A 36 -6.41 -5.41 -6.62
N LEU A 37 -5.91 -4.45 -5.86
CA LEU A 37 -6.60 -3.83 -4.74
C LEU A 37 -7.40 -2.59 -5.20
N ALA A 38 -8.63 -2.47 -4.73
CA ALA A 38 -9.48 -1.32 -5.02
C ALA A 38 -9.00 -0.06 -4.26
N CYS A 39 -8.83 1.04 -4.99
CA CYS A 39 -8.50 2.33 -4.38
C CYS A 39 -9.64 2.86 -3.50
N ASN A 40 -9.29 3.41 -2.33
CA ASN A 40 -10.20 3.95 -1.31
C ASN A 40 -11.28 2.97 -0.81
N ASN A 41 -11.08 1.67 -0.99
CA ASN A 41 -11.94 0.66 -0.40
C ASN A 41 -11.53 0.42 1.07
N ALA A 42 -12.48 0.42 2.00
CA ALA A 42 -12.16 0.28 3.43
C ALA A 42 -12.05 -1.20 3.88
N GLN A 43 -12.63 -2.13 3.12
CA GLN A 43 -12.77 -3.54 3.47
C GLN A 43 -11.60 -4.40 2.95
N ARG A 44 -11.16 -4.15 1.71
CA ARG A 44 -10.00 -4.76 1.07
C ARG A 44 -9.51 -3.83 -0.03
N GLY A 45 -8.46 -3.07 0.26
CA GLY A 45 -7.98 -2.08 -0.69
C GLY A 45 -6.74 -1.37 -0.23
N TRP A 46 -6.58 -0.17 -0.76
CA TRP A 46 -5.51 0.74 -0.40
C TRP A 46 -6.00 2.18 -0.50
N ARG A 47 -5.27 3.13 0.09
CA ARG A 47 -5.47 4.57 -0.11
C ARG A 47 -4.14 5.30 -0.08
N ALA A 48 -4.03 6.40 -0.81
CA ALA A 48 -2.94 7.34 -0.63
C ALA A 48 -3.11 8.08 0.70
N VAL A 49 -2.06 8.12 1.52
CA VAL A 49 -2.00 8.89 2.77
C VAL A 49 -1.42 10.26 2.49
N ASP A 50 -0.30 10.27 1.78
CA ASP A 50 0.39 11.45 1.27
C ASP A 50 1.11 11.09 -0.04
N GLY A 51 1.93 12.00 -0.56
CA GLY A 51 2.57 11.81 -1.85
C GLY A 51 3.61 10.68 -1.90
N ASN A 52 4.07 10.13 -0.77
CA ASN A 52 5.04 9.03 -0.79
C ASN A 52 4.60 7.84 0.08
N THR A 53 3.36 7.85 0.56
CA THR A 53 2.86 6.82 1.45
C THR A 53 1.48 6.35 1.01
N ILE A 54 1.34 5.04 0.87
CA ILE A 54 0.04 4.38 0.75
C ILE A 54 -0.26 3.59 2.02
N GLU A 55 -1.55 3.36 2.30
CA GLU A 55 -2.01 2.49 3.38
C GLU A 55 -2.86 1.36 2.80
N LEU A 56 -2.50 0.12 3.13
CA LEU A 56 -3.34 -1.05 2.88
C LEU A 56 -4.49 -1.08 3.90
N THR A 57 -5.71 -1.34 3.43
CA THR A 57 -6.92 -1.26 4.26
C THR A 57 -7.56 -2.63 4.45
N GLY A 58 -8.20 -2.79 5.61
CA GLY A 58 -8.98 -3.99 5.94
C GLY A 58 -8.18 -5.28 5.80
N SER A 59 -8.74 -6.26 5.09
CA SER A 59 -8.12 -7.57 4.90
C SER A 59 -6.79 -7.54 4.14
N ALA A 60 -6.57 -6.55 3.25
CA ALA A 60 -5.30 -6.42 2.55
C ALA A 60 -4.12 -6.13 3.50
N CYS A 61 -4.34 -5.32 4.55
CA CYS A 61 -3.31 -5.13 5.56
C CYS A 61 -3.07 -6.39 6.42
N GLN A 62 -4.11 -7.18 6.66
CA GLN A 62 -3.95 -8.43 7.42
C GLN A 62 -3.06 -9.42 6.66
N ASP A 63 -3.27 -9.54 5.34
CA ASP A 63 -2.46 -10.37 4.46
C ASP A 63 -1.01 -9.86 4.41
N TRP A 64 -0.82 -8.54 4.24
CA TRP A 64 0.51 -7.90 4.28
C TRP A 64 1.26 -8.18 5.59
N ARG A 65 0.58 -8.10 6.73
CA ARG A 65 1.16 -8.40 8.04
C ARG A 65 1.50 -9.88 8.25
N GLY A 66 0.97 -10.77 7.39
CA GLY A 66 1.36 -12.18 7.35
C GLY A 66 2.84 -12.38 7.03
N GLY A 67 3.49 -11.39 6.41
CA GLY A 67 4.94 -11.35 6.19
C GLY A 67 5.42 -12.12 4.94
N ASP A 68 4.54 -12.81 4.24
CA ASP A 68 4.79 -13.45 2.95
C ASP A 68 3.86 -12.82 1.90
N ALA A 69 4.13 -11.55 1.60
CA ALA A 69 3.32 -10.77 0.67
C ALA A 69 4.21 -9.95 -0.26
N ASP A 70 3.90 -10.00 -1.55
CA ASP A 70 4.48 -9.14 -2.56
C ASP A 70 3.55 -7.97 -2.85
N LEU A 71 4.08 -6.76 -2.82
CA LEU A 71 3.32 -5.53 -3.03
C LEU A 71 3.93 -4.75 -4.18
N GLU A 72 3.13 -4.58 -5.23
CA GLU A 72 3.47 -3.77 -6.39
C GLU A 72 2.55 -2.56 -6.45
N ALA A 73 3.12 -1.37 -6.65
CA ALA A 73 2.36 -0.14 -6.86
C ALA A 73 2.88 0.56 -8.11
N VAL A 74 2.01 0.71 -9.12
CA VAL A 74 2.34 1.31 -10.40
C VAL A 74 1.45 2.51 -10.63
N PHE A 75 2.08 3.66 -10.86
CA PHE A 75 1.38 4.92 -11.11
C PHE A 75 1.70 5.43 -12.52
N PRO A 76 0.70 5.90 -13.30
CA PRO A 76 0.94 6.59 -14.55
C PRO A 76 1.84 7.81 -14.36
N CYS A 77 2.66 8.15 -15.37
CA CYS A 77 3.63 9.24 -15.25
C CYS A 77 3.01 10.61 -14.93
N TYR A 78 1.73 10.84 -15.29
CA TYR A 78 1.05 12.10 -14.99
C TYR A 78 0.55 12.18 -13.53
N VAL A 79 0.48 11.05 -12.82
CA VAL A 79 0.20 10.99 -11.38
C VAL A 79 1.47 11.26 -10.59
N VAL A 80 2.64 10.88 -11.11
CA VAL A 80 3.94 11.12 -10.46
C VAL A 80 4.34 12.58 -10.62
N VAL A 81 4.46 13.28 -9.50
CA VAL A 81 4.90 14.68 -9.40
C VAL A 81 6.33 14.74 -8.88
N GLN A 82 7.14 15.61 -9.48
CA GLN A 82 8.54 15.85 -9.08
C GLN A 82 8.65 17.00 -8.08
#